data_AF-A0A3C0BAU6-F1
#
_entry.id   AF-A0A3C0BAU6-F1
#
_cell.length_a   1.000
_cell.length_b   1.000
_cell.length_c   1.000
_cell.angle_alpha   90.00
_cell.angle_beta   90.00
_cell.angle_gamma   90.00
#
_symmetry.space_group_name_H-M   'P 1'
#
loop_
_entity.id
_entity.type
_entity.pdbx_description
1 polymer ?
#
loop_
_entity_poly.entity_id
_entity_poly.type
_entity_poly.pdbx_seq_one_letter_code
_entity_poly.pdbx_strand_id
1 'polypeptide(L)'
;MKKLFFTILIIATFTITSWSQACEGFYPLKTGTVIEMQSFSAKDKLTATNRQTILEADETDEGLIIKVKSEQFDEKGNAIFEQELQMRCKDNVFYMDMESFLDPNTMKSMQDMEV
;
A
#
# COMPACT_ATOMS: atom_id res chain seq x y z
N MET A 1 49.00 3.31 21.43
CA MET A 1 48.35 3.83 20.21
C MET A 1 47.73 2.76 19.32
N LYS A 2 48.43 1.64 19.00
CA LYS A 2 47.85 0.53 18.19
C LYS A 2 46.59 -0.12 18.77
N LYS A 3 46.53 -0.29 20.10
CA LYS A 3 45.34 -0.85 20.79
C LYS A 3 44.12 0.07 20.74
N LEU A 4 44.34 1.39 20.79
CA LEU A 4 43.26 2.38 20.72
C LEU A 4 42.63 2.43 19.31
N PHE A 5 43.47 2.28 18.28
CA PHE A 5 43.03 2.20 16.89
C PHE A 5 42.19 0.94 16.64
N PHE A 6 42.56 -0.19 17.25
CA PHE A 6 41.82 -1.45 17.16
C PHE A 6 40.45 -1.38 17.85
N THR A 7 40.35 -0.68 18.98
CA THR A 7 39.08 -0.49 19.70
C THR A 7 38.11 0.41 18.93
N ILE A 8 38.60 1.49 18.29
CA ILE A 8 37.77 2.37 17.46
C ILE A 8 37.24 1.65 16.22
N LEU A 9 38.05 0.77 15.61
CA LEU A 9 37.66 -0.02 14.45
C LEU A 9 36.53 -1.02 14.76
N ILE A 10 36.53 -1.62 15.96
CA ILE A 10 35.49 -2.57 16.40
C ILE A 10 34.16 -1.86 16.73
N ILE A 11 34.20 -0.62 17.24
CA ILE A 11 32.98 0.15 17.54
C ILE A 11 32.32 0.64 16.25
N ALA A 12 33.10 0.96 15.21
CA ALA A 12 32.58 1.40 13.90
C ALA A 12 31.81 0.29 13.14
N THR A 13 32.03 -0.99 13.46
CA THR A 13 31.34 -2.10 12.79
C THR A 13 29.95 -2.41 13.34
N PHE A 14 29.55 -1.82 14.47
CA PHE A 14 28.29 -2.16 15.16
C PHE A 14 27.11 -1.23 14.85
N THR A 15 27.30 -0.18 14.04
CA THR A 15 26.27 0.87 13.83
C THR A 15 25.44 0.70 12.56
N ILE A 16 25.47 -0.46 11.92
CA ILE A 16 24.72 -0.71 10.66
C ILE A 16 23.77 -1.88 10.83
N THR A 17 22.81 -1.72 11.74
CA THR A 17 21.54 -2.44 11.60
C THR A 17 20.54 -1.42 11.08
N SER A 18 20.50 -1.29 9.75
CA SER A 18 19.37 -0.68 9.07
C SER A 18 18.17 -1.57 9.35
N TRP A 19 17.27 -1.13 10.23
CA TRP A 19 15.94 -1.69 10.29
C TRP A 19 15.27 -1.20 9.01
N SER A 20 15.23 -2.04 7.97
CA SER A 20 14.37 -1.75 6.84
C SER A 20 12.95 -1.56 7.38
N GLN A 21 12.23 -0.58 6.84
CA GLN A 21 10.85 -0.30 7.23
C GLN A 21 10.05 -1.60 7.03
N ALA A 22 9.50 -2.17 8.10
CA ALA A 22 8.91 -3.51 8.15
C ALA A 22 7.56 -3.63 7.41
N CYS A 23 7.26 -2.71 6.50
CA CYS A 23 5.97 -2.64 5.81
C CYS A 23 5.82 -3.63 4.64
N GLU A 24 6.89 -4.32 4.25
CA GLU A 24 6.86 -5.42 3.27
C GLU A 24 5.83 -6.51 3.62
N GLY A 25 5.45 -6.66 4.89
CA GLY A 25 4.52 -7.71 5.34
C GLY A 25 3.02 -7.41 5.15
N PHE A 26 2.62 -6.14 5.01
CA PHE A 26 1.20 -5.76 5.00
C PHE A 26 0.64 -5.51 3.60
N TYR A 27 1.50 -5.15 2.65
CA TYR A 27 1.09 -4.79 1.30
C TYR A 27 2.21 -5.08 0.30
N PRO A 28 1.93 -5.61 -0.90
CA PRO A 28 2.98 -5.89 -1.87
C PRO A 28 3.63 -4.59 -2.36
N LEU A 29 4.95 -4.56 -2.38
CA LEU A 29 5.73 -3.38 -2.76
C LEU A 29 6.32 -3.45 -4.17
N LYS A 30 6.26 -4.62 -4.82
CA LYS A 30 6.83 -4.76 -6.16
C LYS A 30 5.94 -4.07 -7.18
N THR A 31 6.47 -3.05 -7.86
CA THR A 31 5.83 -2.40 -9.00
C THR A 31 5.33 -3.41 -10.04
N GLY A 32 4.11 -3.19 -10.54
CA GLY A 32 3.42 -4.07 -11.46
C GLY A 32 2.75 -5.29 -10.81
N THR A 33 2.88 -5.47 -9.49
CA THR A 33 2.07 -6.47 -8.78
C THR A 33 0.60 -6.12 -8.89
N VAL A 34 -0.22 -7.12 -9.20
CA VAL A 34 -1.67 -7.01 -9.25
C VAL A 34 -2.27 -7.86 -8.13
N ILE A 35 -3.17 -7.27 -7.35
CA ILE A 35 -3.98 -7.92 -6.35
C ILE A 35 -5.42 -7.92 -6.87
N GLU A 36 -6.07 -9.07 -6.88
CA GLU A 36 -7.50 -9.18 -7.19
C GLU A 36 -8.26 -9.75 -6.01
N MET A 37 -9.31 -9.04 -5.61
CA MET A 37 -10.25 -9.46 -4.59
C MET A 37 -11.63 -9.61 -5.20
N GLN A 38 -12.16 -10.83 -5.17
CA GLN A 38 -13.49 -11.16 -5.69
C GLN A 38 -14.47 -11.29 -4.54
N SER A 39 -15.64 -10.69 -4.70
CA SER A 39 -16.76 -10.79 -3.77
C SER A 39 -17.83 -11.71 -4.35
N PHE A 40 -18.41 -12.56 -3.50
CA PHE A 40 -19.42 -13.54 -3.89
C PHE A 40 -20.65 -13.43 -3.01
N SER A 41 -21.81 -13.69 -3.60
CA SER A 41 -23.08 -13.82 -2.86
C SER A 41 -23.11 -15.11 -2.03
N ALA A 42 -24.11 -15.25 -1.14
CA ALA A 42 -24.35 -16.49 -0.40
C ALA A 42 -24.59 -17.74 -1.28
N LYS A 43 -24.83 -17.56 -2.58
CA LYS A 43 -25.01 -18.63 -3.58
C LYS A 43 -23.78 -18.80 -4.48
N ASP A 44 -22.62 -18.30 -4.08
CA ASP A 44 -21.34 -18.41 -4.81
C ASP A 44 -21.33 -17.72 -6.19
N LYS A 45 -22.29 -16.81 -6.44
CA LYS A 45 -22.28 -15.95 -7.62
C LYS A 45 -21.34 -14.76 -7.40
N LEU A 46 -20.40 -14.52 -8.32
CA LEU A 46 -19.57 -13.31 -8.36
C LEU A 46 -20.44 -12.05 -8.37
N THR A 47 -20.16 -11.10 -7.48
CA THR A 47 -20.89 -9.82 -7.39
C THR A 47 -20.02 -8.62 -7.71
N ALA A 48 -18.72 -8.69 -7.43
CA ALA A 48 -17.77 -7.62 -7.72
C ALA A 48 -16.35 -8.16 -7.78
N THR A 49 -15.49 -7.48 -8.54
CA THR A 49 -14.04 -7.66 -8.48
C THR A 49 -13.40 -6.32 -8.16
N ASN A 50 -12.55 -6.26 -7.14
CA ASN A 50 -11.66 -5.13 -6.90
C ASN A 50 -10.24 -5.54 -7.34
N ARG A 51 -9.62 -4.73 -8.19
CA ARG A 51 -8.24 -4.93 -8.64
C ARG A 51 -7.39 -3.77 -8.14
N GLN A 52 -6.24 -4.09 -7.58
CA GLN A 52 -5.24 -3.12 -7.17
C GLN A 52 -3.93 -3.40 -7.90
N THR A 53 -3.38 -2.40 -8.57
CA THR A 53 -2.10 -2.50 -9.28
C THR A 53 -1.09 -1.56 -8.63
N ILE A 54 0.05 -2.10 -8.19
CA ILE A 54 1.15 -1.29 -7.66
C ILE A 54 1.79 -0.52 -8.81
N LEU A 55 1.58 0.79 -8.84
CA LEU A 55 2.16 1.66 -9.86
C LEU A 55 3.61 2.00 -9.54
N GLU A 56 3.88 2.27 -8.26
CA GLU A 56 5.16 2.77 -7.78
C GLU A 56 5.30 2.48 -6.28
N ALA A 57 6.53 2.22 -5.83
CA ALA A 57 6.87 2.03 -4.44
C ALA A 57 8.30 2.54 -4.20
N ASP A 58 8.41 3.76 -3.67
CA ASP A 58 9.68 4.46 -3.53
C ASP A 58 9.97 4.85 -2.08
N GLU A 59 11.23 4.67 -1.68
CA GLU A 59 11.73 5.21 -0.42
C GLU A 59 12.00 6.71 -0.55
N THR A 60 11.45 7.49 0.38
CA THR A 60 11.61 8.95 0.46
C THR A 60 12.03 9.35 1.88
N ASP A 61 12.40 10.62 2.08
CA ASP A 61 12.66 11.18 3.41
C ASP A 61 11.41 11.12 4.33
N GLU A 62 10.22 10.98 3.76
CA GLU A 62 8.96 10.85 4.47
C GLU A 62 8.54 9.39 4.74
N GLY A 63 9.41 8.43 4.40
CA GLY A 63 9.16 7.00 4.44
C GLY A 63 8.92 6.40 3.05
N LEU A 64 8.45 5.16 3.01
CA LEU A 64 8.08 4.48 1.78
C LEU A 64 6.72 5.01 1.29
N ILE A 65 6.67 5.52 0.06
CA ILE A 65 5.44 5.97 -0.60
C ILE A 65 5.04 4.92 -1.63
N ILE A 66 3.78 4.46 -1.58
CA ILE A 66 3.24 3.44 -2.48
C ILE A 66 2.06 4.06 -3.22
N LYS A 67 2.11 4.04 -4.55
CA LYS A 67 1.01 4.45 -5.41
C LYS A 67 0.31 3.23 -5.98
N VAL A 68 -1.01 3.21 -5.87
CA VAL A 68 -1.84 2.07 -6.23
C VAL A 68 -2.96 2.53 -7.13
N LYS A 69 -3.09 1.91 -8.30
CA LYS A 69 -4.31 2.02 -9.10
C LYS A 69 -5.35 1.06 -8.53
N SER A 70 -6.51 1.54 -8.11
CA SER A 70 -7.64 0.73 -7.68
C SER A 70 -8.77 0.80 -8.70
N GLU A 71 -9.22 -0.37 -9.14
CA GLU A 71 -10.31 -0.53 -10.11
C GLU A 71 -11.39 -1.43 -9.50
N GLN A 72 -12.65 -1.10 -9.73
CA GLN A 72 -13.78 -1.95 -9.38
C GLN A 72 -14.54 -2.34 -10.64
N PHE A 73 -14.88 -3.62 -10.72
CA PHE A 73 -15.62 -4.23 -11.81
C PHE A 73 -16.93 -4.82 -11.29
N ASP A 74 -17.99 -4.68 -12.09
CA ASP A 74 -19.30 -5.32 -11.84
C ASP A 74 -19.24 -6.84 -12.09
N GLU A 75 -20.36 -7.53 -11.86
CA GLU A 75 -20.49 -8.98 -12.09
C GLU A 75 -20.30 -9.41 -13.56
N LYS A 76 -20.30 -8.47 -14.50
CA LYS A 76 -20.08 -8.70 -15.95
C LYS A 76 -18.64 -8.36 -16.38
N GLY A 77 -17.81 -7.87 -15.47
CA GLY A 77 -16.44 -7.45 -15.75
C GLY A 77 -16.33 -6.04 -16.35
N ASN A 78 -17.38 -5.22 -16.30
CA ASN A 78 -17.28 -3.82 -16.71
C ASN A 78 -16.65 -3.01 -15.56
N ALA A 79 -15.69 -2.15 -15.89
CA ALA A 79 -15.17 -1.18 -14.94
C ALA A 79 -16.27 -0.17 -14.56
N ILE A 80 -16.55 -0.06 -13.27
CA ILE A 80 -17.57 0.84 -12.71
C ILE A 80 -16.96 1.96 -11.86
N PHE A 81 -15.70 1.79 -11.45
CA PHE A 81 -14.98 2.76 -10.64
C PHE A 81 -13.47 2.58 -10.81
N GLU A 82 -12.72 3.68 -10.83
CA GLU A 82 -11.27 3.72 -10.92
C GLU A 82 -10.75 4.92 -10.13
N GLN A 83 -9.71 4.71 -9.33
CA GLN A 83 -8.99 5.78 -8.63
C GLN A 83 -7.53 5.41 -8.40
N GLU A 84 -6.68 6.41 -8.20
CA GLU A 84 -5.33 6.23 -7.69
C GLU A 84 -5.29 6.54 -6.19
N LEU A 85 -4.68 5.64 -5.43
CA LEU A 85 -4.52 5.74 -3.99
C LEU A 85 -3.04 5.89 -3.66
N GLN A 86 -2.75 6.71 -2.65
CA GLN A 86 -1.43 6.81 -2.07
C GLN A 86 -1.43 6.23 -0.65
N MET A 87 -0.48 5.36 -0.39
CA MET A 87 -0.21 4.80 0.92
C MET A 87 1.20 5.21 1.33
N ARG A 88 1.43 5.33 2.63
CA ARG A 88 2.73 5.71 3.18
C ARG A 88 3.09 4.78 4.31
N CYS A 89 4.31 4.30 4.34
CA CYS A 89 4.88 3.62 5.49
C CYS A 89 6.00 4.47 6.07
N LYS A 90 5.85 4.87 7.33
CA LYS A 90 6.88 5.63 8.05
C LYS A 90 6.97 5.14 9.48
N ASP A 91 8.19 4.87 9.94
CA ASP A 91 8.49 4.41 11.29
C ASP A 91 7.70 3.15 11.67
N ASN A 92 7.59 2.19 10.73
CA ASN A 92 6.79 0.96 10.83
C ASN A 92 5.27 1.17 11.02
N VAL A 93 4.77 2.38 10.77
CA VAL A 93 3.34 2.67 10.77
C VAL A 93 2.88 2.80 9.32
N PHE A 94 1.86 2.02 8.96
CA PHE A 94 1.21 2.07 7.66
C PHE A 94 0.07 3.10 7.69
N TYR A 95 0.11 4.06 6.78
CA TYR A 95 -0.85 5.12 6.61
C TYR A 95 -1.52 4.96 5.25
N MET A 96 -2.83 5.15 5.23
CA MET A 96 -3.62 5.26 4.00
C MET A 96 -4.17 6.67 3.93
N ASP A 97 -4.05 7.31 2.78
CA ASP A 97 -4.69 8.61 2.55
C ASP A 97 -6.21 8.41 2.39
N MET A 98 -6.94 8.68 3.48
CA MET A 98 -8.39 8.56 3.51
C MET A 98 -9.10 9.66 2.72
N GLU A 99 -8.45 10.79 2.46
CA GLU A 99 -9.04 11.88 1.66
C GLU A 99 -9.14 11.45 0.19
N SER A 100 -8.07 10.88 -0.34
CA SER A 100 -8.07 10.25 -1.67
C SER A 100 -8.99 9.03 -1.73
N PHE A 101 -9.13 8.28 -0.62
CA PHE A 101 -10.00 7.10 -0.57
C PHE A 101 -11.50 7.43 -0.56
N LEU A 102 -11.89 8.54 0.08
CA LEU A 102 -13.27 9.00 0.24
C LEU A 102 -13.54 10.24 -0.61
N ASP A 103 -13.06 10.23 -1.86
CA ASP A 103 -13.25 11.38 -2.73
C ASP A 103 -14.74 11.76 -2.81
N PRO A 104 -15.08 13.05 -3.00
CA PRO A 104 -16.47 13.49 -3.01
C PRO A 104 -17.36 12.80 -4.05
N ASN A 105 -16.78 12.20 -5.09
CA ASN A 105 -17.52 11.46 -6.13
C ASN A 105 -17.92 10.07 -5.63
N THR A 106 -17.03 9.39 -4.90
CA THR A 106 -17.25 8.13 -4.18
C THR A 106 -18.26 8.34 -3.05
N MET A 107 -18.15 9.44 -2.31
CA MET A 107 -19.13 9.78 -1.28
C MET A 107 -20.52 10.08 -1.86
N LYS A 108 -20.61 10.71 -3.04
CA LYS A 108 -21.90 10.96 -3.73
C LYS A 108 -22.58 9.67 -4.17
N SER A 109 -21.85 8.68 -4.67
CA SER A 109 -22.45 7.39 -5.03
C SER A 109 -22.94 6.59 -3.82
N MET A 110 -22.41 6.88 -2.63
CA MET A 110 -22.87 6.31 -1.36
C MET A 110 -24.06 7.07 -0.73
N GLN A 111 -24.30 8.34 -1.10
CA GLN A 111 -25.44 9.13 -0.58
C GLN A 111 -26.79 8.56 -1.00
N ASP A 112 -26.86 7.91 -2.16
CA ASP A 112 -28.08 7.27 -2.66
C ASP A 112 -28.27 5.84 -2.14
N MET A 113 -27.31 5.29 -1.39
CA MET A 113 -27.47 4.02 -0.67
C MET A 113 -28.12 4.31 0.69
N GLU A 114 -29.45 4.32 0.71
CA GLU A 114 -30.20 4.22 1.97
C GLU A 114 -29.86 2.90 2.69
N VAL A 115 -29.68 2.97 4.01
CA VAL A 115 -29.36 1.85 4.90
C VAL A 115 -30.60 0.98 5.13
#